data_AF-A0AAD6NFU1-F1
#
_entry.id   AF-A0AAD6NFU1-F1
#
_cell.length_a   1.000
_cell.length_b   1.000
_cell.length_c   1.000
_cell.angle_alpha   90.00
_cell.angle_beta   90.00
_cell.angle_gamma   90.00
#
_symmetry.space_group_name_H-M   'P 1'
#
loop_
_entity.id
_entity.type
_entity.pdbx_description
1 polymer ?
#
loop_
_entity_poly.entity_id
_entity_poly.type
_entity_poly.pdbx_seq_one_letter_code
_entity_poly.pdbx_strand_id
1 'polypeptide(L)'
;MPPTLESVSKKRKLDEVFQGHNVPPYRENATQYAPDHLLLHHSETVDGFIKTRRHNRKVVDAVVKFVEDVKGALSTMESLGFPSLHDAERELQGRGVSVPFDSALGDVSESQKVTFHPPNQIEIGGGLSHRFLPKFQNHTPVADLIIGISSSFFAPEDYLDFRYFRKRAAYMAYIASALLDLSSNRTCSFDFLDGDGLRPIVIINSPNVKATVRIIPAISSDLFPMDKLSSSSCCAWRDIGASTAQYNASIIADAYHLENTERHRRLAASHPGFEGGLVLGSAWLSHRSYSSHLLDGGFGDNEWALLQSYIIGNNVDPKSSQHLSDPFQLFMSVLRLIEKTEPTASPIDEANFALCTLNETSYNILFKISQWTYLAVLAPHPRSHLQLRDTTD
;
A
#
# COMPACT_ATOMS: atom_id res chain seq x y z
N MET A 1 53.28 -13.43 -24.75
CA MET A 1 53.66 -12.05 -25.14
C MET A 1 52.46 -11.40 -25.80
N PRO A 2 51.76 -10.50 -25.11
CA PRO A 2 50.74 -9.66 -25.75
C PRO A 2 51.43 -8.49 -26.49
N PRO A 3 50.91 -8.03 -27.64
CA PRO A 3 51.49 -6.90 -28.33
C PRO A 3 51.13 -5.58 -27.64
N THR A 4 52.15 -4.73 -27.61
CA THR A 4 52.30 -3.46 -26.91
C THR A 4 51.42 -2.35 -27.49
N LEU A 5 50.86 -1.52 -26.62
CA LEU A 5 50.22 -0.24 -26.95
C LEU A 5 51.27 0.76 -27.45
N GLU A 6 51.10 1.26 -28.68
CA GLU A 6 51.76 2.49 -29.13
C GLU A 6 50.81 3.68 -28.99
N SER A 7 51.30 4.71 -28.29
CA SER A 7 50.66 6.01 -28.12
C SER A 7 50.84 6.88 -29.37
N VAL A 8 49.74 7.45 -29.89
CA VAL A 8 49.83 8.61 -30.78
C VAL A 8 48.89 9.71 -30.29
N SER A 9 49.52 10.70 -29.65
CA SER A 9 48.97 12.01 -29.36
C SER A 9 48.70 12.78 -30.65
N LYS A 10 47.49 13.33 -30.81
CA LYS A 10 47.25 14.59 -31.52
C LYS A 10 45.91 15.20 -31.07
N LYS A 11 46.01 16.22 -30.21
CA LYS A 11 44.94 17.19 -29.94
C LYS A 11 44.46 17.78 -31.27
N ARG A 12 43.18 17.61 -31.60
CA ARG A 12 42.45 18.50 -32.51
C ARG A 12 41.24 19.05 -31.77
N LYS A 13 41.17 20.37 -31.74
CA LYS A 13 40.05 21.17 -31.24
C LYS A 13 38.76 20.72 -31.90
N LEU A 14 37.73 20.50 -31.10
CA LEU A 14 36.34 20.36 -31.54
C LEU A 14 35.52 21.44 -30.85
N ASP A 15 35.96 22.68 -31.00
CA ASP A 15 35.11 23.85 -30.82
C ASP A 15 34.60 24.21 -32.23
N GLU A 16 33.30 24.52 -32.33
CA GLU A 16 32.56 24.89 -33.56
C GLU A 16 31.80 23.77 -34.31
N VAL A 17 30.93 23.00 -33.64
CA VAL A 17 29.66 22.55 -34.25
C VAL A 17 28.55 22.46 -33.18
N PHE A 18 28.22 23.58 -32.54
CA PHE A 18 26.94 23.74 -31.83
C PHE A 18 26.43 25.16 -32.08
N GLN A 19 25.96 25.40 -33.31
CA GLN A 19 25.14 26.57 -33.60
C GLN A 19 23.68 26.12 -33.80
N GLY A 20 22.88 26.45 -32.80
CA GLY A 20 21.46 26.79 -32.87
C GLY A 20 20.59 26.05 -33.89
N HIS A 21 20.09 24.89 -33.49
CA HIS A 21 18.71 24.54 -33.84
C HIS A 21 17.83 24.93 -32.66
N ASN A 22 17.01 25.96 -32.89
CA ASN A 22 15.95 26.40 -31.99
C ASN A 22 15.03 25.19 -31.71
N VAL A 23 15.25 24.53 -30.57
CA VAL A 23 14.23 23.71 -29.94
C VAL A 23 13.18 24.70 -29.44
N PRO A 24 11.94 24.68 -29.95
CA PRO A 24 10.92 25.58 -29.43
C PRO A 24 10.72 25.26 -27.94
N PRO A 25 10.62 26.27 -27.06
CA PRO A 25 10.36 26.02 -25.66
C PRO A 25 9.05 25.25 -25.51
N TYR A 26 9.04 24.26 -24.63
CA TYR A 26 7.84 23.56 -24.22
C TYR A 26 6.78 24.60 -23.83
N ARG A 27 5.67 24.67 -24.57
CA ARG A 27 4.59 25.62 -24.30
C ARG A 27 3.94 25.26 -22.96
N GLU A 28 4.24 26.03 -21.93
CA GLU A 28 3.57 26.05 -20.62
C GLU A 28 2.10 26.53 -20.64
N ASN A 29 1.43 26.56 -21.80
CA ASN A 29 0.12 27.20 -21.96
C ASN A 29 -1.02 26.22 -22.30
N ALA A 30 -1.03 25.01 -21.74
CA ALA A 30 -2.17 24.08 -21.90
C ALA A 30 -3.28 24.26 -20.86
N THR A 31 -3.17 25.22 -19.93
CA THR A 31 -4.17 25.48 -18.87
C THR A 31 -4.81 26.86 -18.94
N GLN A 32 -4.63 27.62 -20.01
CA GLN A 32 -5.40 28.85 -20.20
C GLN A 32 -6.66 28.58 -21.04
N TYR A 33 -7.79 28.58 -20.32
CA TYR A 33 -9.16 28.60 -20.81
C TYR A 33 -9.63 27.37 -21.58
N ALA A 34 -9.91 26.28 -20.86
CA ALA A 34 -11.02 25.43 -21.26
C ALA A 34 -12.32 26.23 -21.03
N PRO A 35 -13.16 26.47 -22.05
CA PRO A 35 -14.40 27.22 -21.87
C PRO A 35 -15.34 26.51 -20.89
N ASP A 36 -16.07 27.28 -20.07
CA ASP A 36 -16.84 26.78 -18.92
C ASP A 36 -17.82 25.62 -19.26
N HIS A 37 -18.32 25.55 -20.49
CA HIS A 37 -19.19 24.46 -20.95
C HIS A 37 -18.46 23.11 -21.09
N LEU A 38 -17.16 23.09 -21.43
CA LEU A 38 -16.36 21.87 -21.46
C LEU A 38 -16.02 21.40 -20.05
N LEU A 39 -15.75 22.32 -19.11
CA LEU A 39 -15.50 22.00 -17.70
C LEU A 39 -16.74 21.41 -17.01
N LEU A 40 -17.94 21.95 -17.30
CA LEU A 40 -19.22 21.40 -16.83
C LEU A 40 -19.48 19.99 -17.38
N HIS A 41 -19.29 19.78 -18.69
CA HIS A 41 -19.38 18.44 -19.28
C HIS A 41 -18.35 17.47 -18.71
N HIS A 42 -17.13 17.93 -18.40
CA HIS A 42 -16.12 17.11 -17.73
C HIS A 42 -16.54 16.72 -16.32
N SER A 43 -17.08 17.63 -15.51
CA SER A 43 -17.56 17.34 -14.16
C SER A 43 -18.73 16.34 -14.16
N GLU A 44 -19.73 16.53 -15.03
CA GLU A 44 -20.85 15.59 -15.18
C GLU A 44 -20.41 14.21 -15.67
N THR A 45 -19.43 14.16 -16.58
CA THR A 45 -18.85 12.91 -17.09
C THR A 45 -18.07 12.17 -16.00
N VAL A 46 -17.28 12.90 -15.19
CA VAL A 46 -16.54 12.35 -14.05
C VAL A 46 -17.49 11.81 -13.00
N ASP A 47 -18.53 12.56 -12.64
CA ASP A 47 -19.56 12.12 -11.69
C ASP A 47 -20.31 10.88 -12.21
N GLY A 48 -20.66 10.87 -13.49
CA GLY A 48 -21.25 9.72 -14.17
C GLY A 48 -20.34 8.49 -14.09
N PHE A 49 -19.05 8.65 -14.38
CA PHE A 49 -18.06 7.59 -14.26
C PHE A 49 -17.94 7.08 -12.81
N ILE A 50 -17.79 7.96 -11.83
CA ILE A 50 -17.69 7.59 -10.41
C ILE A 50 -18.92 6.78 -9.97
N LYS A 51 -20.12 7.19 -10.38
CA LYS A 51 -21.36 6.46 -10.09
C LYS A 51 -21.34 5.03 -10.66
N THR A 52 -20.80 4.84 -11.87
CA THR A 52 -20.72 3.49 -12.48
C THR A 52 -19.76 2.55 -11.76
N ARG A 53 -18.79 3.13 -11.02
CA ARG A 53 -17.75 2.42 -10.27
C ARG A 53 -18.10 2.19 -8.80
N ARG A 54 -19.34 2.41 -8.38
CA ARG A 54 -19.81 2.09 -7.02
C ARG A 54 -20.69 0.85 -7.03
N HIS A 55 -20.57 0.00 -6.01
CA HIS A 55 -21.55 -1.04 -5.77
C HIS A 55 -22.90 -0.45 -5.35
N ASN A 56 -23.99 -1.15 -5.67
CA ASN A 56 -25.31 -0.73 -5.20
C ASN A 56 -25.43 -0.93 -3.68
N ARG A 57 -26.36 -0.20 -3.06
CA ARG A 57 -26.55 -0.21 -1.60
C ARG A 57 -26.78 -1.60 -1.01
N LYS A 58 -27.51 -2.49 -1.70
CA LYS A 58 -27.79 -3.85 -1.20
C LYS A 58 -26.51 -4.67 -1.07
N VAL A 59 -25.59 -4.56 -2.04
CA VAL A 59 -24.29 -5.24 -1.98
C VAL A 59 -23.46 -4.66 -0.83
N VAL A 60 -23.40 -3.34 -0.71
CA VAL A 60 -22.67 -2.69 0.40
C VAL A 60 -23.20 -3.13 1.75
N ASP A 61 -24.52 -3.12 1.95
CA ASP A 61 -25.16 -3.57 3.20
C ASP A 61 -24.84 -5.03 3.54
N ALA A 62 -24.84 -5.91 2.53
CA ALA A 62 -24.49 -7.32 2.71
C ALA A 62 -23.02 -7.52 3.09
N VAL A 63 -22.10 -6.76 2.48
CA VAL A 63 -20.67 -6.79 2.81
C VAL A 63 -20.42 -6.23 4.21
N VAL A 64 -21.05 -5.10 4.57
CA VAL A 64 -20.94 -4.53 5.92
C VAL A 64 -21.41 -5.52 6.97
N LYS A 65 -22.58 -6.15 6.77
CA LYS A 65 -23.06 -7.19 7.68
C LYS A 65 -22.08 -8.35 7.81
N PHE A 66 -21.49 -8.79 6.69
CA PHE A 66 -20.48 -9.86 6.71
C PHE A 66 -19.23 -9.46 7.51
N VAL A 67 -18.73 -8.24 7.34
CA VAL A 67 -17.60 -7.72 8.11
C VAL A 67 -17.93 -7.63 9.60
N GLU A 68 -19.12 -7.16 9.96
CA GLU A 68 -19.57 -7.08 11.36
C GLU A 68 -19.71 -8.47 12.01
N ASP A 69 -20.19 -9.47 11.27
CA ASP A 69 -20.22 -10.86 11.77
C ASP A 69 -18.81 -11.37 12.09
N VAL A 70 -17.82 -11.08 11.23
CA VAL A 70 -16.41 -11.46 11.44
C VAL A 70 -15.83 -10.71 12.64
N LYS A 71 -16.06 -9.39 12.72
CA LYS A 71 -15.62 -8.55 13.85
C LYS A 71 -16.21 -9.03 15.18
N GLY A 72 -17.49 -9.44 15.19
CA GLY A 72 -18.15 -9.97 16.37
C GLY A 72 -17.46 -11.23 16.89
N ALA A 73 -17.13 -12.17 16.00
CA ALA A 73 -16.43 -13.39 16.38
C ALA A 73 -15.01 -13.14 16.92
N LEU A 74 -14.28 -12.19 16.32
CA LEU A 74 -12.95 -11.80 16.81
C LEU A 74 -13.00 -11.15 18.21
N SER A 75 -14.10 -10.45 18.50
CA SER A 75 -14.31 -9.76 19.77
C SER A 75 -14.67 -10.71 20.92
N THR A 76 -15.14 -11.92 20.62
CA THR A 76 -15.50 -12.97 21.60
C THR A 76 -14.41 -14.00 21.83
N MET A 77 -13.22 -13.80 21.25
CA MET A 77 -12.11 -14.74 21.37
C MET A 77 -11.59 -14.84 22.81
N GLU A 78 -11.10 -16.02 23.19
CA GLU A 78 -10.44 -16.24 24.47
C GLU A 78 -8.92 -16.10 24.35
N SER A 79 -8.27 -15.60 25.40
CA SER A 79 -6.81 -15.53 25.43
C SER A 79 -6.21 -16.93 25.59
N LEU A 80 -5.15 -17.23 24.84
CA LEU A 80 -4.44 -18.51 24.90
C LEU A 80 -2.99 -18.32 25.36
N GLY A 81 -2.60 -18.99 26.43
CA GLY A 81 -1.24 -18.92 26.98
C GLY A 81 -0.44 -20.19 26.73
N PHE A 82 0.82 -20.03 26.33
CA PHE A 82 1.72 -21.15 26.02
C PHE A 82 3.11 -20.94 26.66
N PRO A 83 3.82 -22.02 27.04
CA PRO A 83 5.16 -21.92 27.60
C PRO A 83 6.20 -21.33 26.64
N SER A 84 6.02 -21.54 25.34
CA SER A 84 6.86 -20.99 24.28
C SER A 84 6.06 -20.72 23.01
N LEU A 85 6.63 -19.94 22.09
CA LEU A 85 6.05 -19.74 20.76
C LEU A 85 5.95 -21.06 19.96
N HIS A 86 6.95 -21.93 20.10
CA HIS A 86 6.95 -23.25 19.44
C HIS A 86 5.82 -24.16 19.97
N ASP A 87 5.54 -24.14 21.27
CA ASP A 87 4.41 -24.87 21.83
C ASP A 87 3.06 -24.37 21.31
N ALA A 88 2.95 -23.05 21.12
CA ALA A 88 1.77 -22.44 20.50
C ALA A 88 1.59 -22.88 19.05
N GLU A 89 2.66 -22.84 18.24
CA GLU A 89 2.66 -23.28 16.84
C GLU A 89 2.21 -24.73 16.73
N ARG A 90 2.70 -25.61 17.61
CA ARG A 90 2.33 -27.03 17.65
C ARG A 90 0.87 -27.25 18.05
N GLU A 91 0.37 -26.52 19.05
CA GLU A 91 -1.04 -26.59 19.45
C GLU A 91 -1.96 -26.13 18.32
N LEU A 92 -1.65 -25.00 17.68
CA LEU A 92 -2.41 -24.46 16.54
C LEU A 92 -2.42 -25.45 15.37
N GLN A 93 -1.27 -26.08 15.10
CA GLN A 93 -1.19 -27.14 14.08
C GLN A 93 -2.06 -28.36 14.45
N GLY A 94 -2.10 -28.74 15.73
CA GLY A 94 -3.01 -29.78 16.24
C GLY A 94 -4.48 -29.45 16.03
N ARG A 95 -4.84 -28.16 15.97
CA ARG A 95 -6.18 -27.65 15.63
C ARG A 95 -6.39 -27.50 14.11
N GLY A 96 -5.44 -27.94 13.29
CA GLY A 96 -5.52 -27.87 11.83
C GLY A 96 -5.08 -26.54 11.22
N VAL A 97 -4.44 -25.65 11.98
CA VAL A 97 -3.94 -24.36 11.49
C VAL A 97 -2.41 -24.34 11.53
N SER A 98 -1.77 -24.43 10.36
CA SER A 98 -0.33 -24.25 10.24
C SER A 98 0.03 -22.76 10.24
N VAL A 99 1.12 -22.39 10.93
CA VAL A 99 1.63 -21.02 10.93
C VAL A 99 2.31 -20.73 9.59
N PRO A 100 1.88 -19.71 8.83
CA PRO A 100 2.44 -19.38 7.50
C PRO A 100 3.76 -18.61 7.64
N PHE A 101 4.79 -19.27 8.16
CA PHE A 101 6.12 -18.71 8.34
C PHE A 101 7.19 -19.76 8.03
N ASP A 102 8.23 -19.36 7.30
CA ASP A 102 9.34 -20.25 6.98
C ASP A 102 10.26 -20.41 8.19
N SER A 103 10.28 -21.60 8.79
CA SER A 103 11.14 -21.93 9.92
C SER A 103 12.63 -21.75 9.64
N ALA A 104 13.06 -21.78 8.37
CA ALA A 104 14.46 -21.54 8.00
C ALA A 104 14.90 -20.09 8.19
N LEU A 105 13.96 -19.13 8.26
CA LEU A 105 14.25 -17.70 8.42
C LEU A 105 14.53 -17.29 9.87
N GLY A 106 14.26 -18.14 10.86
CA GLY A 106 14.49 -17.79 12.26
C GLY A 106 14.17 -18.90 13.24
N ASP A 107 15.19 -19.67 13.61
CA ASP A 107 15.15 -20.56 14.76
C ASP A 107 15.70 -19.84 16.01
N VAL A 108 15.02 -18.76 16.40
CA VAL A 108 15.28 -18.16 17.70
C VAL A 108 14.46 -18.96 18.70
N SER A 109 15.13 -19.88 19.40
CA SER A 109 14.56 -20.64 20.52
C SER A 109 14.14 -19.69 21.63
N GLU A 110 12.96 -19.09 21.51
CA GLU A 110 12.34 -18.31 22.56
C GLU A 110 11.69 -19.26 23.56
N SER A 111 12.41 -19.59 24.63
CA SER A 111 11.85 -20.24 25.82
C SER A 111 10.95 -19.28 26.63
N GLN A 112 10.45 -18.21 26.01
CA GLN A 112 9.64 -17.19 26.65
C GLN A 112 8.17 -17.56 26.53
N LYS A 113 7.47 -17.45 27.66
CA LYS A 113 6.02 -17.62 27.71
C LYS A 113 5.35 -16.63 26.76
N VAL A 114 4.45 -17.12 25.91
CA VAL A 114 3.66 -16.29 25.00
C VAL A 114 2.20 -16.36 25.40
N THR A 115 1.48 -15.24 25.30
CA THR A 115 0.03 -15.20 25.52
C THR A 115 -0.63 -14.44 24.38
N PHE A 116 -1.46 -15.13 23.62
CA PHE A 116 -2.29 -14.53 22.59
C PHE A 116 -3.51 -13.91 23.26
N HIS A 117 -3.69 -12.62 23.05
CA HIS A 117 -4.91 -11.91 23.44
C HIS A 117 -5.75 -11.61 22.19
N PRO A 118 -7.09 -11.52 22.31
CA PRO A 118 -7.93 -10.95 21.26
C PRO A 118 -7.41 -9.60 20.79
N PRO A 119 -7.71 -9.17 19.55
CA PRO A 119 -7.30 -7.86 19.07
C PRO A 119 -7.72 -6.75 20.03
N ASN A 120 -6.82 -5.84 20.36
CA ASN A 120 -7.13 -4.71 21.27
C ASN A 120 -7.93 -3.60 20.57
N GLN A 121 -7.91 -3.59 19.24
CA GLN A 121 -8.65 -2.67 18.38
C GLN A 121 -9.06 -3.38 17.09
N ILE A 122 -10.25 -3.10 16.56
CA ILE A 122 -10.72 -3.66 15.29
C ILE A 122 -11.43 -2.57 14.47
N GLU A 123 -10.82 -2.17 13.35
CA GLU A 123 -11.30 -1.12 12.46
C GLU A 123 -11.63 -1.64 11.07
N ILE A 124 -12.70 -1.13 10.48
CA ILE A 124 -13.07 -1.46 9.09
C ILE A 124 -12.30 -0.53 8.15
N GLY A 125 -11.43 -1.10 7.32
CA GLY A 125 -10.62 -0.41 6.32
C GLY A 125 -11.36 -0.11 5.00
N GLY A 126 -10.65 0.52 4.06
CA GLY A 126 -11.09 0.63 2.65
C GLY A 126 -12.34 1.48 2.38
N GLY A 127 -12.73 2.35 3.31
CA GLY A 127 -13.88 3.25 3.15
C GLY A 127 -15.27 2.62 3.33
N LEU A 128 -15.32 1.32 3.65
CA LEU A 128 -16.57 0.65 4.00
C LEU A 128 -17.27 1.26 5.23
N SER A 129 -16.50 1.86 6.14
CA SER A 129 -17.02 2.59 7.32
C SER A 129 -17.94 3.76 6.95
N HIS A 130 -17.77 4.35 5.77
CA HIS A 130 -18.65 5.37 5.20
C HIS A 130 -19.43 4.86 3.97
N ARG A 131 -19.58 3.53 3.84
CA ARG A 131 -20.34 2.84 2.79
C ARG A 131 -19.78 3.03 1.37
N PHE A 132 -18.49 3.37 1.27
CA PHE A 132 -17.78 3.40 0.01
C PHE A 132 -17.21 2.00 -0.28
N LEU A 133 -17.60 1.43 -1.41
CA LEU A 133 -17.10 0.15 -1.89
C LEU A 133 -16.89 0.26 -3.41
N PRO A 134 -15.64 0.47 -3.85
CA PRO A 134 -15.34 0.60 -5.26
C PRO A 134 -15.63 -0.72 -5.99
N LYS A 135 -16.13 -0.60 -7.22
CA LYS A 135 -16.50 -1.71 -8.09
C LYS A 135 -15.48 -1.84 -9.21
N PHE A 136 -14.73 -2.93 -9.17
CA PHE A 136 -13.85 -3.35 -10.26
C PHE A 136 -14.53 -4.40 -11.13
N GLN A 137 -14.30 -4.32 -12.43
CA GLN A 137 -14.94 -5.23 -13.38
C GLN A 137 -14.44 -6.65 -13.13
N ASN A 138 -15.35 -7.60 -12.96
CA ASN A 138 -15.06 -9.03 -12.74
C ASN A 138 -14.38 -9.38 -11.40
N HIS A 139 -14.29 -8.45 -10.44
CA HIS A 139 -13.80 -8.76 -9.10
C HIS A 139 -14.96 -8.85 -8.09
N THR A 140 -14.84 -9.78 -7.15
CA THR A 140 -15.71 -9.82 -5.96
C THR A 140 -15.39 -8.63 -5.06
N PRO A 141 -16.37 -8.04 -4.36
CA PRO A 141 -16.09 -6.98 -3.40
C PRO A 141 -15.14 -7.48 -2.31
N VAL A 142 -14.14 -6.65 -1.99
CA VAL A 142 -13.13 -6.93 -0.97
C VAL A 142 -13.27 -5.89 0.13
N ALA A 143 -13.20 -6.35 1.38
CA ALA A 143 -13.27 -5.55 2.58
C ALA A 143 -12.02 -5.80 3.44
N ASP A 144 -11.42 -4.74 3.97
CA ASP A 144 -10.31 -4.88 4.90
C ASP A 144 -10.79 -4.71 6.33
N LEU A 145 -10.33 -5.59 7.22
CA LEU A 145 -10.52 -5.51 8.66
C LEU A 145 -9.14 -5.39 9.30
N ILE A 146 -8.83 -4.21 9.82
CA ILE A 146 -7.56 -3.91 10.46
C ILE A 146 -7.66 -4.29 11.93
N ILE A 147 -6.77 -5.14 12.42
CA ILE A 147 -6.77 -5.63 13.80
C ILE A 147 -5.50 -5.20 14.54
N GLY A 148 -5.66 -4.55 15.69
CA GLY A 148 -4.55 -4.16 16.55
C GLY A 148 -4.05 -5.34 17.39
N ILE A 149 -2.76 -5.66 17.27
CA ILE A 149 -2.08 -6.59 18.17
C ILE A 149 -1.57 -5.78 19.37
N SER A 150 -1.86 -6.26 20.58
CA SER A 150 -1.40 -5.60 21.81
C SER A 150 0.13 -5.55 21.88
N SER A 151 0.70 -4.39 22.22
CA SER A 151 2.16 -4.22 22.35
C SER A 151 2.78 -5.19 23.37
N SER A 152 2.03 -5.64 24.37
CA SER A 152 2.50 -6.63 25.36
C SER A 152 2.79 -8.01 24.78
N PHE A 153 2.37 -8.30 23.54
CA PHE A 153 2.68 -9.54 22.84
C PHE A 153 4.12 -9.57 22.31
N PHE A 154 4.75 -8.40 22.12
CA PHE A 154 6.08 -8.28 21.57
C PHE A 154 7.09 -7.83 22.64
N ALA A 155 8.33 -8.31 22.51
CA ALA A 155 9.47 -7.82 23.25
C ALA A 155 10.10 -6.61 22.53
N PRO A 156 10.81 -5.71 23.24
CA PRO A 156 11.38 -4.50 22.65
C PRO A 156 12.35 -4.72 21.47
N GLU A 157 12.94 -5.91 21.36
CA GLU A 157 13.91 -6.27 20.32
C GLU A 157 13.36 -7.23 19.25
N ASP A 158 12.05 -7.46 19.23
CA ASP A 158 11.44 -8.36 18.25
C ASP A 158 11.53 -7.83 16.81
N TYR A 159 11.85 -6.55 16.60
CA TYR A 159 12.14 -6.04 15.26
C TYR A 159 13.39 -6.69 14.64
N LEU A 160 14.21 -7.41 15.41
CA LEU A 160 15.41 -8.11 14.93
C LEU A 160 15.12 -9.56 14.54
N ASP A 161 15.94 -10.08 13.61
CA ASP A 161 16.07 -11.52 13.31
C ASP A 161 14.74 -12.23 13.01
N PHE A 162 13.85 -11.57 12.26
CA PHE A 162 12.53 -12.06 11.88
C PHE A 162 11.56 -12.38 13.04
N ARG A 163 11.93 -12.07 14.29
CA ARG A 163 11.14 -12.41 15.49
C ARG A 163 9.75 -11.78 15.44
N TYR A 164 9.67 -10.53 15.01
CA TYR A 164 8.42 -9.81 14.78
C TYR A 164 7.53 -10.55 13.77
N PHE A 165 8.07 -10.91 12.60
CA PHE A 165 7.29 -11.54 11.54
C PHE A 165 6.85 -12.96 11.91
N ARG A 166 7.67 -13.71 12.66
CA ARG A 166 7.27 -15.01 13.21
C ARG A 166 6.12 -14.87 14.22
N LYS A 167 6.24 -13.95 15.19
CA LYS A 167 5.18 -13.67 16.16
C LYS A 167 3.90 -13.17 15.49
N ARG A 168 4.03 -12.27 14.50
CA ARG A 168 2.94 -11.78 13.66
C ARG A 168 2.24 -12.93 12.93
N ALA A 169 2.98 -13.83 12.29
CA ALA A 169 2.42 -14.99 11.59
C ALA A 169 1.70 -15.95 12.57
N ALA A 170 2.29 -16.22 13.73
CA ALA A 170 1.67 -17.03 14.77
C ALA A 170 0.38 -16.38 15.30
N TYR A 171 0.35 -15.05 15.43
CA TYR A 171 -0.86 -14.31 15.80
C TYR A 171 -1.95 -14.47 14.73
N MET A 172 -1.61 -14.41 13.44
CA MET A 172 -2.57 -14.67 12.36
C MET A 172 -3.10 -16.10 12.36
N ALA A 173 -2.30 -17.08 12.77
CA ALA A 173 -2.76 -18.46 12.97
C ALA A 173 -3.71 -18.59 14.17
N TYR A 174 -3.45 -17.89 15.26
CA TYR A 174 -4.39 -17.76 16.38
C TYR A 174 -5.74 -17.16 15.92
N ILE A 175 -5.71 -16.07 15.13
CA ILE A 175 -6.90 -15.47 14.52
C ILE A 175 -7.64 -16.49 13.63
N ALA A 176 -6.94 -17.17 12.73
CA ALA A 176 -7.53 -18.18 11.86
C ALA A 176 -8.18 -19.32 12.65
N SER A 177 -7.57 -19.77 13.76
CA SER A 177 -8.09 -20.86 14.59
C SER A 177 -9.46 -20.54 15.20
N ALA A 178 -9.68 -19.28 15.60
CA ALA A 178 -10.97 -18.84 16.13
C ALA A 178 -12.06 -18.66 15.05
N LEU A 179 -11.65 -18.51 13.79
CA LEU A 179 -12.55 -18.32 12.66
C LEU A 179 -12.93 -19.64 11.96
N LEU A 180 -12.30 -20.76 12.34
CA LEU A 180 -12.64 -22.09 11.81
C LEU A 180 -14.10 -22.44 12.08
N ASP A 181 -14.66 -22.09 13.23
CA ASP A 181 -16.06 -22.44 13.57
C ASP A 181 -17.09 -21.59 12.81
N LEU A 182 -16.70 -20.42 12.29
CA LEU A 182 -17.54 -19.60 11.40
C LEU A 182 -17.63 -20.18 9.98
N SER A 183 -16.91 -21.27 9.67
CA SER A 183 -16.70 -21.78 8.31
C SER A 183 -17.85 -22.60 7.73
N SER A 184 -18.95 -22.85 8.45
CA SER A 184 -20.04 -23.71 7.96
C SER A 184 -20.60 -23.31 6.57
N ASN A 185 -20.38 -22.07 6.12
CA ASN A 185 -20.61 -21.62 4.74
C ASN A 185 -19.56 -20.59 4.24
N ARG A 186 -18.34 -20.62 4.79
CA ARG A 186 -17.27 -19.64 4.50
C ARG A 186 -15.94 -20.37 4.39
N THR A 187 -15.06 -19.94 3.51
CA THR A 187 -13.69 -20.49 3.44
C THR A 187 -12.73 -19.55 4.12
N CYS A 188 -11.90 -20.07 5.02
CA CYS A 188 -10.81 -19.36 5.66
C CYS A 188 -9.48 -19.85 5.07
N SER A 189 -8.63 -18.94 4.61
CA SER A 189 -7.30 -19.26 4.07
C SER A 189 -6.29 -18.18 4.43
N PHE A 190 -5.00 -18.48 4.28
CA PHE A 190 -3.96 -17.46 4.33
C PHE A 190 -3.68 -16.89 2.94
N ASP A 191 -3.22 -15.65 2.92
CA ASP A 191 -2.59 -14.98 1.78
C ASP A 191 -1.48 -14.07 2.31
N PHE A 192 -0.72 -13.41 1.44
CA PHE A 192 0.34 -12.49 1.80
C PHE A 192 -0.05 -11.06 1.45
N LEU A 193 0.02 -10.15 2.43
CA LEU A 193 -0.32 -8.75 2.21
C LEU A 193 0.58 -8.17 1.13
N ASP A 194 -0.02 -7.75 0.03
CA ASP A 194 0.68 -7.19 -1.13
C ASP A 194 1.75 -8.11 -1.73
N GLY A 195 1.62 -9.43 -1.53
CA GLY A 195 2.60 -10.42 -1.98
C GLY A 195 3.87 -10.49 -1.12
N ASP A 196 3.91 -9.80 0.03
CA ASP A 196 5.03 -9.88 0.96
C ASP A 196 4.95 -11.17 1.79
N GLY A 197 5.85 -12.12 1.51
CA GLY A 197 5.95 -13.41 2.18
C GLY A 197 6.16 -13.35 3.70
N LEU A 198 6.59 -12.21 4.24
CA LEU A 198 6.73 -12.01 5.69
C LEU A 198 5.44 -11.52 6.36
N ARG A 199 4.44 -11.10 5.56
CA ARG A 199 3.22 -10.44 6.04
C ARG A 199 1.97 -11.25 5.73
N PRO A 200 1.82 -12.48 6.28
CA PRO A 200 0.60 -13.26 6.08
C PRO A 200 -0.64 -12.54 6.62
N ILE A 201 -1.77 -12.71 5.95
CA ILE A 201 -3.09 -12.20 6.32
C ILE A 201 -4.09 -13.34 6.27
N VAL A 202 -5.22 -13.18 6.96
CA VAL A 202 -6.32 -14.15 6.91
C VAL A 202 -7.38 -13.65 5.93
N ILE A 203 -7.78 -14.51 5.01
CA ILE A 203 -8.80 -14.26 4.01
C ILE A 203 -10.03 -15.09 4.36
N ILE A 204 -11.19 -14.43 4.45
CA ILE A 204 -12.48 -15.10 4.60
C ILE A 204 -13.31 -14.81 3.36
N ASN A 205 -13.63 -15.85 2.59
CA ASN A 205 -14.55 -15.74 1.46
C ASN A 205 -15.93 -16.26 1.86
N SER A 206 -16.96 -15.51 1.47
CA SER A 206 -18.36 -15.89 1.66
C SER A 206 -19.03 -16.07 0.29
N PRO A 207 -19.27 -17.31 -0.17
CA PRO A 207 -20.00 -17.57 -1.41
C PRO A 207 -21.43 -16.98 -1.40
N ASN A 208 -22.05 -16.93 -0.23
CA ASN A 208 -23.40 -16.38 -0.05
C ASN A 208 -23.45 -14.87 -0.28
N VAL A 209 -22.44 -14.14 0.22
CA VAL A 209 -22.33 -12.68 0.05
C VAL A 209 -21.61 -12.33 -1.27
N LYS A 210 -20.88 -13.30 -1.84
CA LYS A 210 -19.96 -13.15 -2.98
C LYS A 210 -18.90 -12.08 -2.74
N ALA A 211 -18.35 -12.05 -1.52
CA ALA A 211 -17.38 -11.06 -1.08
C ALA A 211 -16.27 -11.69 -0.24
N THR A 212 -15.17 -10.95 -0.12
CA THR A 212 -13.95 -11.35 0.59
C THR A 212 -13.67 -10.35 1.70
N VAL A 213 -13.34 -10.85 2.89
CA VAL A 213 -12.80 -10.05 4.00
C VAL A 213 -11.33 -10.41 4.18
N ARG A 214 -10.45 -9.42 4.15
CA ARG A 214 -9.03 -9.56 4.47
C ARG A 214 -8.78 -9.02 5.88
N ILE A 215 -8.20 -9.84 6.73
CA ILE A 215 -7.83 -9.46 8.10
C ILE A 215 -6.36 -9.08 8.11
N ILE A 216 -6.08 -7.81 8.36
CA ILE A 216 -4.74 -7.23 8.27
C ILE A 216 -4.30 -6.83 9.68
N PRO A 217 -3.20 -7.41 10.20
CA PRO A 217 -2.69 -7.03 11.51
C PRO A 217 -2.02 -5.66 11.48
N ALA A 218 -2.16 -4.94 12.57
CA ALA A 218 -1.53 -3.67 12.84
C ALA A 218 -0.89 -3.69 14.22
N ILE A 219 0.18 -2.91 14.38
CA ILE A 219 0.85 -2.69 15.66
C ILE A 219 0.79 -1.22 16.03
N SER A 220 1.15 -0.90 17.29
CA SER A 220 1.27 0.48 17.72
C SER A 220 2.51 1.14 17.11
N SER A 221 2.41 2.43 16.77
CA SER A 221 3.50 3.22 16.21
C SER A 221 4.67 3.44 17.17
N ASP A 222 4.46 3.22 18.47
CA ASP A 222 5.47 3.32 19.52
C ASP A 222 6.07 1.95 19.91
N LEU A 223 5.70 0.86 19.23
CA LEU A 223 6.15 -0.49 19.59
C LEU A 223 7.68 -0.64 19.50
N PHE A 224 8.28 -0.08 18.44
CA PHE A 224 9.71 -0.16 18.18
C PHE A 224 10.30 1.24 17.95
N PRO A 225 11.57 1.46 18.35
CA PRO A 225 12.25 2.73 18.09
C PRO A 225 12.43 2.96 16.58
N MET A 226 11.85 4.04 16.05
CA MET A 226 11.86 4.35 14.61
C MET A 226 13.26 4.65 14.07
N ASP A 227 14.16 5.16 14.91
CA ASP A 227 15.59 5.35 14.59
C ASP A 227 16.29 4.03 14.26
N LYS A 228 15.88 2.94 14.92
CA LYS A 228 16.44 1.61 14.65
C LYS A 228 15.88 0.98 13.39
N LEU A 229 14.70 1.40 12.94
CA LEU A 229 14.04 0.93 11.70
C LEU A 229 14.39 1.80 10.47
N SER A 230 15.49 2.55 10.50
CA SER A 230 15.93 3.34 9.34
C SER A 230 16.24 2.46 8.12
N SER A 231 16.17 3.01 6.90
CA SER A 231 16.48 2.25 5.68
C SER A 231 17.92 1.73 5.61
N SER A 232 18.86 2.35 6.33
CA SER A 232 20.26 1.91 6.42
C SER A 232 20.53 0.87 7.52
N SER A 233 19.56 0.58 8.38
CA SER A 233 19.72 -0.39 9.48
C SER A 233 19.67 -1.85 8.99
N CYS A 234 20.53 -2.70 9.54
CA CYS A 234 20.46 -4.16 9.39
C CYS A 234 19.64 -4.75 10.54
N CYS A 235 18.41 -5.20 10.28
CA CYS A 235 17.54 -5.79 11.29
C CYS A 235 17.25 -7.28 11.07
N ALA A 236 17.21 -7.77 9.83
CA ALA A 236 16.78 -9.14 9.54
C ALA A 236 17.91 -10.18 9.62
N TRP A 237 19.04 -9.94 8.94
CA TRP A 237 20.18 -10.86 8.90
C TRP A 237 21.42 -10.19 9.47
N ARG A 238 21.46 -10.04 10.80
CA ARG A 238 22.55 -9.32 11.48
C ARG A 238 23.92 -9.93 11.25
N ASP A 239 24.01 -11.24 10.99
CA ASP A 239 25.27 -11.92 10.66
C ASP A 239 25.85 -11.49 9.31
N ILE A 240 25.00 -11.05 8.37
CA ILE A 240 25.42 -10.51 7.07
C ILE A 240 25.81 -9.03 7.22
N GLY A 241 25.09 -8.29 8.07
CA GLY A 241 25.35 -6.87 8.34
C GLY A 241 24.91 -5.91 7.22
N ALA A 242 24.20 -6.39 6.20
CA ALA A 242 23.65 -5.56 5.12
C ALA A 242 22.35 -4.87 5.56
N SER A 243 22.10 -3.65 5.08
CA SER A 243 20.86 -2.93 5.35
C SER A 243 19.64 -3.72 4.86
N THR A 244 18.54 -3.66 5.62
CA THR A 244 17.32 -4.41 5.32
C THR A 244 16.13 -3.47 5.15
N ALA A 245 16.25 -2.48 4.26
CA ALA A 245 15.27 -1.40 4.09
C ALA A 245 13.83 -1.90 3.91
N GLN A 246 13.60 -2.90 3.05
CA GLN A 246 12.27 -3.46 2.80
C GLN A 246 11.65 -4.13 4.03
N TYR A 247 12.47 -4.87 4.78
CA TYR A 247 12.07 -5.49 6.04
C TYR A 247 11.68 -4.41 7.06
N ASN A 248 12.50 -3.36 7.20
CA ASN A 248 12.27 -2.29 8.17
C ASN A 248 11.00 -1.50 7.81
N ALA A 249 10.84 -1.15 6.52
CA ALA A 249 9.67 -0.44 6.02
C ALA A 249 8.37 -1.25 6.17
N SER A 250 8.44 -2.57 6.08
CA SER A 250 7.30 -3.46 6.29
C SER A 250 6.79 -3.43 7.74
N ILE A 251 7.70 -3.38 8.72
CA ILE A 251 7.36 -3.19 10.13
C ILE A 251 6.72 -1.82 10.34
N ILE A 252 7.32 -0.76 9.76
CA ILE A 252 6.79 0.60 9.85
C ILE A 252 5.37 0.66 9.24
N ALA A 253 5.15 0.05 8.08
CA ALA A 253 3.85 0.02 7.43
C ALA A 253 2.77 -0.62 8.32
N ASP A 254 3.08 -1.73 9.00
CA ASP A 254 2.17 -2.37 9.95
C ASP A 254 1.86 -1.49 11.17
N ALA A 255 2.76 -0.58 11.53
CA ALA A 255 2.57 0.36 12.64
C ALA A 255 1.63 1.53 12.32
N TYR A 256 1.36 1.79 11.04
CA TYR A 256 0.51 2.90 10.61
C TYR A 256 -0.85 2.48 10.04
N HIS A 257 -1.17 1.19 9.90
CA HIS A 257 -2.46 0.76 9.32
C HIS A 257 -3.69 1.34 10.04
N LEU A 258 -3.70 1.33 11.37
CA LEU A 258 -4.82 1.87 12.17
C LEU A 258 -4.93 3.39 12.02
N GLU A 259 -3.82 4.11 12.15
CA GLU A 259 -3.80 5.56 11.99
C GLU A 259 -4.18 5.99 10.57
N ASN A 260 -3.70 5.29 9.55
CA ASN A 260 -4.03 5.55 8.16
C ASN A 260 -5.52 5.29 7.89
N THR A 261 -6.09 4.21 8.44
CA THR A 261 -7.53 3.91 8.34
C THR A 261 -8.36 5.02 8.97
N GLU A 262 -7.97 5.49 10.16
CA GLU A 262 -8.59 6.61 10.85
C GLU A 262 -8.52 7.90 10.03
N ARG A 263 -7.33 8.20 9.46
CA ARG A 263 -7.10 9.37 8.62
C ARG A 263 -8.00 9.33 7.38
N HIS A 264 -8.04 8.21 6.67
CA HIS A 264 -8.92 8.02 5.51
C HIS A 264 -10.38 8.24 5.87
N ARG A 265 -10.84 7.72 7.02
CA ARG A 265 -12.21 7.91 7.49
C ARG A 265 -12.53 9.38 7.75
N ARG A 266 -11.64 10.13 8.41
CA ARG A 266 -11.82 11.57 8.66
C ARG A 266 -11.84 12.37 7.37
N LEU A 267 -10.94 12.06 6.44
CA LEU A 267 -10.86 12.75 5.15
C LEU A 267 -12.10 12.48 4.30
N ALA A 268 -12.58 11.24 4.23
CA ALA A 268 -13.82 10.93 3.53
C ALA A 268 -15.04 11.70 4.09
N ALA A 269 -15.09 11.89 5.41
CA ALA A 269 -16.18 12.64 6.04
C ALA A 269 -16.09 14.17 5.85
N SER A 270 -14.87 14.71 5.72
CA SER A 270 -14.64 16.16 5.68
C SER A 270 -14.41 16.73 4.27
N HIS A 271 -13.97 15.90 3.33
CA HIS A 271 -13.62 16.29 1.96
C HIS A 271 -14.50 15.55 0.94
N PRO A 272 -15.50 16.22 0.34
CA PRO A 272 -16.45 15.60 -0.60
C PRO A 272 -15.78 14.91 -1.80
N GLY A 273 -14.65 15.45 -2.27
CA GLY A 273 -13.92 14.90 -3.41
C GLY A 273 -13.07 13.66 -3.10
N PHE A 274 -12.85 13.34 -1.82
CA PHE A 274 -11.87 12.32 -1.41
C PHE A 274 -12.18 10.94 -2.00
N GLU A 275 -13.39 10.43 -1.77
CA GLU A 275 -13.82 9.13 -2.31
C GLU A 275 -13.77 9.10 -3.85
N GLY A 276 -14.19 10.19 -4.49
CA GLY A 276 -14.17 10.32 -5.95
C GLY A 276 -12.74 10.23 -6.50
N GLY A 277 -11.80 10.90 -5.85
CA GLY A 277 -10.38 10.84 -6.19
C GLY A 277 -9.80 9.43 -6.07
N LEU A 278 -10.22 8.66 -5.05
CA LEU A 278 -9.84 7.24 -4.91
C LEU A 278 -10.40 6.38 -6.06
N VAL A 279 -11.65 6.60 -6.48
CA VAL A 279 -12.24 5.88 -7.62
C VAL A 279 -11.46 6.16 -8.90
N LEU A 280 -11.11 7.42 -9.16
CA LEU A 280 -10.36 7.81 -10.35
C LEU A 280 -8.94 7.22 -10.33
N GLY A 281 -8.26 7.31 -9.18
CA GLY A 281 -6.94 6.71 -8.98
C GLY A 281 -6.95 5.21 -9.23
N SER A 282 -7.90 4.52 -8.61
CA SER A 282 -8.02 3.07 -8.76
C SER A 282 -8.35 2.63 -10.18
N ALA A 283 -9.21 3.38 -10.89
CA ALA A 283 -9.44 3.15 -12.31
C ALA A 283 -8.15 3.33 -13.13
N TRP A 284 -7.40 4.42 -12.89
CA TRP A 284 -6.15 4.69 -13.58
C TRP A 284 -5.09 3.60 -13.36
N LEU A 285 -4.97 3.10 -12.13
CA LEU A 285 -4.10 1.99 -11.73
C LEU A 285 -4.50 0.68 -12.44
N SER A 286 -5.78 0.33 -12.35
CA SER A 286 -6.34 -0.88 -12.99
C SER A 286 -6.13 -0.87 -14.50
N HIS A 287 -6.30 0.27 -15.16
CA HIS A 287 -6.06 0.42 -16.60
C HIS A 287 -4.59 0.19 -17.01
N ARG A 288 -3.66 0.32 -16.07
CA ARG A 288 -2.22 0.09 -16.27
C ARG A 288 -1.73 -1.22 -15.67
N SER A 289 -2.63 -2.03 -15.12
CA SER A 289 -2.31 -3.27 -14.41
C SER A 289 -1.38 -3.04 -13.21
N TYR A 290 -1.48 -1.88 -12.56
CA TYR A 290 -0.79 -1.63 -11.31
C TYR A 290 -1.65 -2.04 -10.12
N SER A 291 -1.01 -2.61 -9.11
CA SER A 291 -1.66 -2.92 -7.83
C SER A 291 -0.67 -2.74 -6.68
N SER A 292 -1.18 -2.80 -5.44
CA SER A 292 -0.34 -2.73 -4.25
C SER A 292 0.59 -3.94 -4.14
N HIS A 293 0.34 -5.01 -4.90
CA HIS A 293 1.16 -6.22 -4.94
C HIS A 293 2.56 -5.95 -5.49
N LEU A 294 3.59 -6.51 -4.86
CA LEU A 294 5.01 -6.30 -5.21
C LEU A 294 5.31 -6.63 -6.69
N LEU A 295 4.73 -7.71 -7.22
CA LEU A 295 4.91 -8.11 -8.62
C LEU A 295 4.13 -7.25 -9.62
N ASP A 296 3.12 -6.51 -9.17
CA ASP A 296 2.31 -5.61 -10.00
C ASP A 296 2.75 -4.15 -9.83
N GLY A 297 4.00 -3.94 -9.40
CA GLY A 297 4.63 -2.65 -9.26
C GLY A 297 4.62 -2.05 -7.85
N GLY A 298 3.88 -2.62 -6.90
CA GLY A 298 3.90 -2.15 -5.50
C GLY A 298 3.24 -0.78 -5.29
N PHE A 299 2.43 -0.31 -6.25
CA PHE A 299 1.72 0.96 -6.20
C PHE A 299 0.26 0.73 -6.58
N GLY A 300 -0.62 0.76 -5.58
CA GLY A 300 -2.05 0.51 -5.76
C GLY A 300 -2.94 1.46 -4.98
N ASP A 301 -4.16 1.02 -4.70
CA ASP A 301 -5.21 1.83 -4.08
C ASP A 301 -4.80 2.38 -2.71
N ASN A 302 -4.07 1.59 -1.92
CA ASN A 302 -3.60 2.01 -0.60
C ASN A 302 -2.55 3.12 -0.71
N GLU A 303 -1.54 2.94 -1.55
CA GLU A 303 -0.49 3.95 -1.76
C GLU A 303 -1.09 5.24 -2.35
N TRP A 304 -2.03 5.10 -3.29
CA TRP A 304 -2.78 6.24 -3.83
C TRP A 304 -3.56 6.99 -2.74
N ALA A 305 -4.27 6.27 -1.88
CA ALA A 305 -5.04 6.87 -0.78
C ALA A 305 -4.13 7.61 0.21
N LEU A 306 -2.96 7.05 0.51
CA LEU A 306 -1.97 7.69 1.37
C LEU A 306 -1.39 8.96 0.75
N LEU A 307 -1.03 8.94 -0.54
CA LEU A 307 -0.57 10.14 -1.26
C LEU A 307 -1.66 11.21 -1.32
N GLN A 308 -2.90 10.83 -1.63
CA GLN A 308 -4.03 11.77 -1.64
C GLN A 308 -4.25 12.38 -0.25
N SER A 309 -4.14 11.57 0.81
CA SER A 309 -4.25 12.03 2.20
C SER A 309 -3.11 12.97 2.58
N TYR A 310 -1.89 12.68 2.14
CA TYR A 310 -0.72 13.53 2.33
C TYR A 310 -0.90 14.90 1.64
N ILE A 311 -1.42 14.92 0.41
CA ILE A 311 -1.70 16.16 -0.32
C ILE A 311 -2.73 17.01 0.43
N ILE A 312 -3.82 16.40 0.90
CA ILE A 312 -4.85 17.14 1.64
C ILE A 312 -4.28 17.65 2.98
N GLY A 313 -3.49 16.83 3.68
CA GLY A 313 -2.90 17.20 4.97
C GLY A 313 -1.83 18.30 4.91
N ASN A 314 -1.08 18.41 3.80
CA ASN A 314 0.00 19.39 3.64
C ASN A 314 -0.39 20.66 2.88
N ASN A 315 -1.60 20.74 2.32
CA ASN A 315 -2.07 21.96 1.66
C ASN A 315 -2.53 22.99 2.69
N VAL A 316 -1.58 23.83 3.13
CA VAL A 316 -1.80 24.95 4.07
C VAL A 316 -2.54 26.14 3.41
N ASP A 317 -2.70 26.15 2.08
CA ASP A 317 -3.27 27.29 1.34
C ASP A 317 -4.80 27.21 1.16
N PRO A 318 -5.61 28.13 1.72
CA PRO A 318 -7.08 28.06 1.69
C PRO A 318 -7.70 28.20 0.27
N LYS A 319 -6.94 28.70 -0.71
CA LYS A 319 -7.36 28.76 -2.11
C LYS A 319 -7.19 27.42 -2.85
N SER A 320 -6.24 26.58 -2.44
CA SER A 320 -6.10 25.22 -3.00
C SER A 320 -7.16 24.28 -2.42
N SER A 321 -7.68 24.56 -1.21
CA SER A 321 -8.71 23.76 -0.54
C SER A 321 -10.03 23.64 -1.32
N GLN A 322 -10.44 24.68 -2.06
CA GLN A 322 -11.61 24.59 -2.95
C GLN A 322 -11.36 23.67 -4.15
N HIS A 323 -10.17 23.72 -4.75
CA HIS A 323 -9.79 22.82 -5.84
C HIS A 323 -9.64 21.37 -5.38
N LEU A 324 -9.16 21.14 -4.15
CA LEU A 324 -9.03 19.80 -3.55
C LEU A 324 -10.36 19.20 -3.08
N SER A 325 -11.47 19.93 -3.24
CA SER A 325 -12.82 19.38 -3.04
C SER A 325 -13.35 18.67 -4.30
N ASP A 326 -12.74 18.89 -5.46
CA ASP A 326 -13.09 18.22 -6.72
C ASP A 326 -12.31 16.90 -6.88
N PRO A 327 -13.00 15.76 -7.12
CA PRO A 327 -12.36 14.46 -7.35
C PRO A 327 -11.26 14.46 -8.42
N PHE A 328 -11.50 15.16 -9.54
CA PHE A 328 -10.58 15.15 -10.67
C PHE A 328 -9.33 15.97 -10.38
N GLN A 329 -9.46 17.13 -9.71
CA GLN A 329 -8.30 17.90 -9.27
C GLN A 329 -7.47 17.16 -8.21
N LEU A 330 -8.09 16.43 -7.28
CA LEU A 330 -7.35 15.55 -6.36
C LEU A 330 -6.56 14.50 -7.11
N PHE A 331 -7.21 13.82 -8.07
CA PHE A 331 -6.56 12.84 -8.92
C PHE A 331 -5.35 13.42 -9.68
N MET A 332 -5.52 14.59 -10.31
CA MET A 332 -4.43 15.27 -11.02
C MET A 332 -3.32 15.73 -10.08
N SER A 333 -3.65 16.10 -8.83
CA SER A 333 -2.66 16.52 -7.84
C SER A 333 -1.77 15.36 -7.39
N VAL A 334 -2.32 14.14 -7.28
CA VAL A 334 -1.52 12.93 -7.00
C VAL A 334 -0.54 12.67 -8.15
N LEU A 335 -0.99 12.72 -9.41
CA LEU A 335 -0.10 12.53 -10.56
C LEU A 335 1.03 13.56 -10.60
N ARG A 336 0.71 14.85 -10.39
CA ARG A 336 1.72 15.92 -10.34
C ARG A 336 2.70 15.75 -9.17
N LEU A 337 2.25 15.21 -8.03
CA LEU A 337 3.13 14.90 -6.92
C LEU A 337 4.14 13.83 -7.34
N ILE A 338 3.66 12.73 -7.95
CA ILE A 338 4.51 11.64 -8.43
C ILE A 338 5.52 12.15 -9.46
N GLU A 339 5.10 13.00 -10.41
CA GLU A 339 5.99 13.63 -11.41
C GLU A 339 7.10 14.48 -10.80
N LYS A 340 6.86 15.11 -9.64
CA LYS A 340 7.84 15.94 -8.94
C LYS A 340 8.78 15.16 -8.02
N THR A 341 8.45 13.90 -7.71
CA THR A 341 9.23 13.05 -6.81
C THR A 341 10.52 12.56 -7.49
N GLU A 342 11.64 13.25 -7.32
CA GLU A 342 12.89 12.69 -7.85
C GLU A 342 13.29 11.40 -7.10
N PRO A 343 13.57 10.29 -7.82
CA PRO A 343 14.14 9.09 -7.20
C PRO A 343 15.52 9.43 -6.65
N THR A 344 15.83 9.05 -5.41
CA THR A 344 17.18 9.30 -4.89
C THR A 344 18.20 8.46 -5.66
N ALA A 345 19.27 9.10 -6.11
CA ALA A 345 20.23 8.54 -7.06
C ALA A 345 21.14 7.42 -6.50
N SER A 346 20.84 6.84 -5.33
CA SER A 346 21.67 5.78 -4.75
C SER A 346 21.27 4.41 -5.33
N PRO A 347 22.12 3.77 -6.14
CA PRO A 347 21.82 2.49 -6.79
C PRO A 347 21.75 1.30 -5.81
N ILE A 348 21.97 1.52 -4.51
CA ILE A 348 21.99 0.49 -3.47
C ILE A 348 20.71 0.49 -2.63
N ASP A 349 19.96 1.60 -2.63
CA ASP A 349 18.71 1.74 -1.88
C ASP A 349 17.53 1.94 -2.84
N GLU A 350 17.09 0.87 -3.50
CA GLU A 350 15.93 0.86 -4.40
C GLU A 350 14.62 1.34 -3.71
N ALA A 351 14.61 1.41 -2.36
CA ALA A 351 13.46 1.77 -1.55
C ALA A 351 13.41 3.24 -1.06
N ASN A 352 14.34 4.12 -1.47
CA ASN A 352 14.39 5.50 -0.95
C ASN A 352 13.81 6.53 -1.95
N PHE A 353 12.48 6.66 -1.99
CA PHE A 353 11.81 7.82 -2.62
C PHE A 353 11.68 8.93 -1.58
N ALA A 354 12.61 9.89 -1.58
CA ALA A 354 12.74 10.90 -0.54
C ALA A 354 11.53 11.85 -0.37
N LEU A 355 10.60 11.89 -1.34
CA LEU A 355 9.52 12.90 -1.35
C LEU A 355 8.21 12.44 -0.67
N CYS A 356 8.06 11.18 -0.27
CA CYS A 356 6.77 10.65 0.19
C CYS A 356 6.80 10.09 1.62
N THR A 357 7.58 10.71 2.50
CA THR A 357 7.45 10.50 3.95
C THR A 357 6.26 11.31 4.48
N LEU A 358 5.30 10.65 5.12
CA LEU A 358 4.17 11.34 5.77
C LEU A 358 4.71 12.19 6.93
N ASN A 359 4.53 13.52 6.90
CA ASN A 359 4.63 14.46 8.04
C ASN A 359 5.57 14.02 9.17
N GLU A 360 6.88 14.20 9.01
CA GLU A 360 7.90 13.90 10.06
C GLU A 360 8.00 12.43 10.50
N THR A 361 7.25 11.50 9.86
CA THR A 361 7.35 10.07 10.12
C THR A 361 8.37 9.40 9.21
N SER A 362 9.01 8.33 9.69
CA SER A 362 9.90 7.48 8.90
C SER A 362 9.17 6.59 7.89
N TYR A 363 7.86 6.76 7.70
CA TYR A 363 7.05 5.92 6.83
C TYR A 363 7.13 6.38 5.38
N ASN A 364 7.91 5.66 4.57
CA ASN A 364 7.91 5.82 3.12
C ASN A 364 6.70 5.10 2.51
N ILE A 365 5.71 5.85 2.02
CA ILE A 365 4.51 5.31 1.36
C ILE A 365 4.86 4.41 0.17
N LEU A 366 5.94 4.74 -0.54
CA LEU A 366 6.33 4.10 -1.80
C LEU A 366 7.42 3.04 -1.61
N PHE A 367 7.62 2.50 -0.40
CA PHE A 367 8.70 1.55 -0.14
C PHE A 367 8.66 0.28 -1.02
N LYS A 368 7.49 -0.07 -1.56
CA LYS A 368 7.29 -1.24 -2.45
C LYS A 368 7.59 -0.96 -3.93
N ILE A 369 7.69 0.30 -4.34
CA ILE A 369 7.84 0.62 -5.77
C ILE A 369 9.30 0.41 -6.19
N SER A 370 9.52 -0.34 -7.27
CA SER A 370 10.86 -0.44 -7.86
C SER A 370 11.18 0.79 -8.70
N GLN A 371 12.46 1.05 -8.97
CA GLN A 371 12.88 2.12 -9.88
C GLN A 371 12.25 1.96 -11.28
N TRP A 372 12.14 0.73 -11.78
CA TRP A 372 11.53 0.44 -13.07
C TRP A 372 10.03 0.75 -13.09
N THR A 373 9.32 0.36 -12.03
CA THR A 373 7.90 0.68 -11.89
C THR A 373 7.72 2.19 -11.85
N TYR A 374 8.53 2.90 -11.07
CA TYR A 374 8.45 4.34 -10.95
C TYR A 374 8.65 5.04 -12.31
N LEU A 375 9.68 4.66 -13.07
CA LEU A 375 9.91 5.17 -14.42
C LEU A 375 8.75 4.84 -15.37
N ALA A 376 8.16 3.65 -15.25
CA ALA A 376 7.02 3.24 -16.06
C ALA A 376 5.74 4.02 -15.70
N VAL A 377 5.55 4.39 -14.43
CA VAL A 377 4.46 5.25 -13.96
C VAL A 377 4.57 6.66 -14.56
N LEU A 378 5.79 7.19 -14.66
CA LEU A 378 6.07 8.49 -15.29
C LEU A 378 6.01 8.46 -16.82
N ALA A 379 6.21 7.29 -17.43
CA ALA A 379 6.22 7.16 -18.87
C ALA A 379 4.83 7.51 -19.46
N PRO A 380 4.76 8.37 -20.49
CA PRO A 380 3.51 8.59 -21.19
C PRO A 380 3.00 7.26 -21.77
N HIS A 381 1.71 6.97 -21.59
CA HIS A 381 1.15 5.71 -22.07
C HIS A 381 1.36 5.61 -23.59
N PRO A 382 1.91 4.53 -24.14
CA PRO A 382 2.24 4.43 -25.57
C PRO A 382 1.04 4.61 -26.53
N ARG A 383 -0.20 4.59 -26.04
CA ARG A 383 -1.42 4.86 -26.82
C ARG A 383 -1.77 6.35 -26.92
N SER A 384 -1.14 7.25 -26.16
CA SER A 384 -1.36 8.70 -26.29
C SER A 384 -0.70 9.31 -27.54
N HIS A 385 0.19 8.56 -28.22
CA HIS A 385 0.80 8.97 -29.50
C HIS A 385 0.03 8.49 -30.74
N LEU A 386 -1.04 7.70 -30.58
CA LEU A 386 -1.86 7.16 -31.67
C LEU A 386 -3.24 7.84 -31.75
N GLN A 387 -3.26 9.17 -31.76
CA GLN A 387 -4.33 10.06 -32.23
C GLN A 387 -3.64 11.38 -32.62
N LEU A 388 -3.73 11.98 -33.81
CA LEU A 388 -4.45 11.77 -35.05
C LEU A 388 -3.45 12.12 -36.17
N ARG A 389 -3.15 11.20 -37.10
CA ARG A 389 -2.76 11.64 -38.45
C ARG A 389 -4.08 11.85 -39.18
N ASP A 390 -4.46 13.12 -39.35
CA ASP A 390 -5.49 13.48 -40.31
C ASP A 390 -5.11 12.85 -41.66
N THR A 391 -5.93 11.89 -42.08
CA THR A 391 -5.93 11.40 -43.45
C THR A 391 -6.99 12.20 -44.18
N THR A 392 -6.58 13.35 -44.68
CA THR A 392 -7.29 14.07 -45.74
C THR A 392 -6.34 14.21 -46.91
N ASP A 393 -6.51 13.31 -47.89
CA ASP A 393 -6.33 13.63 -49.31
C ASP A 393 -7.73 13.67 -49.93
#